data_AF-A0AAN5ICU5-F1
#
_entry.id   AF-A0AAN5ICU5-F1
#
_cell.length_a   1.000
_cell.length_b   1.000
_cell.length_c   1.000
_cell.angle_alpha   90.00
_cell.angle_beta   90.00
_cell.angle_gamma   90.00
#
_symmetry.space_group_name_H-M   'P 1'
#
loop_
_entity.id
_entity.type
_entity.pdbx_description
1 polymer ?
#
loop_
_entity_poly.entity_id
_entity_poly.type
_entity_poly.pdbx_seq_one_letter_code
_entity_poly.pdbx_strand_id
1 'polypeptide(L)'
;KCSGMYALSEHFGLAILAAYQICCFSHVSISINRSIAINLPLSYSKIFSERNTLVMIVIYWILGIAITVWMFKLVECAQYLPDGTWIYAFKAATDFCWYGSFAINSTWVAIVALLDGSTMLRIHCTY
;
A
#
# COMPACT_ATOMS: atom_id res chain seq x y z
N LYS A 1 18.76 25.95 -15.92
CA LYS A 1 17.49 26.11 -16.69
C LYS A 1 16.92 24.71 -16.96
N CYS A 2 16.31 24.08 -15.94
CA CYS A 2 15.68 22.74 -16.03
C CYS A 2 14.45 22.62 -15.10
N SER A 3 13.64 23.66 -14.91
CA SER A 3 12.50 23.57 -13.97
C SER A 3 11.45 22.52 -14.38
N GLY A 4 11.29 22.25 -15.68
CA GLY A 4 10.30 21.30 -16.19
C GLY A 4 10.60 19.82 -15.91
N MET A 5 11.87 19.40 -15.96
CA MET A 5 12.23 17.99 -15.70
C MET A 5 12.08 17.62 -14.22
N TYR A 6 12.46 18.51 -13.29
CA TYR A 6 12.31 18.25 -11.86
C TYR A 6 10.84 18.20 -11.45
N ALA A 7 10.01 19.13 -11.95
CA ALA A 7 8.57 19.14 -11.70
C ALA A 7 7.88 17.88 -12.23
N LEU A 8 8.29 17.38 -13.41
CA LEU A 8 7.76 16.14 -13.96
C LEU A 8 8.18 14.91 -13.13
N SER A 9 9.42 14.88 -12.63
CA SER A 9 9.90 13.75 -11.80
C SER A 9 9.10 13.62 -10.49
N GLU A 10 8.65 14.74 -9.92
CA GLU A 10 7.82 14.74 -8.70
C GLU A 10 6.46 14.06 -8.92
N HIS A 11 5.87 14.23 -10.10
CA HIS A 11 4.60 13.58 -10.45
C HIS A 11 4.78 12.07 -10.67
N PHE A 12 5.92 11.66 -11.25
CA PHE A 12 6.26 10.23 -11.36
C PHE A 12 6.54 9.59 -9.99
N GLY A 13 7.22 10.30 -9.10
CA GLY A 13 7.41 9.86 -7.71
C GLY A 13 6.07 9.65 -6.99
N LEU A 14 5.14 10.59 -7.15
CA LEU A 14 3.78 10.47 -6.61
C LEU A 14 3.04 9.25 -7.19
N ALA A 15 3.10 9.03 -8.51
CA ALA A 15 2.45 7.90 -9.16
C ALA A 15 2.99 6.55 -8.67
N ILE A 16 4.31 6.45 -8.49
CA ILE A 16 4.97 5.24 -7.98
C ILE A 16 4.56 4.97 -6.52
N LEU A 17 4.53 6.01 -5.68
CA LEU A 17 4.07 5.89 -4.30
C LEU A 17 2.61 5.45 -4.21
N ALA A 18 1.73 6.01 -5.05
CA ALA A 18 0.33 5.61 -5.11
C ALA A 18 0.20 4.14 -5.52
N ALA A 19 0.92 3.72 -6.56
CA ALA A 19 0.93 2.32 -7.00
C ALA A 19 1.44 1.37 -5.89
N TYR A 20 2.45 1.79 -5.13
CA TYR A 20 2.96 1.04 -3.99
C TYR A 20 1.91 0.88 -2.88
N GLN A 21 1.22 1.97 -2.49
CA GLN A 21 0.16 1.89 -1.48
C GLN A 21 -0.99 0.99 -1.92
N ILE A 22 -1.44 1.12 -3.17
CA ILE A 22 -2.49 0.27 -3.75
C ILE A 22 -2.06 -1.20 -3.74
N CYS A 23 -0.80 -1.48 -4.04
CA CYS A 23 -0.24 -2.82 -3.97
C CYS A 23 -0.30 -3.38 -2.53
N CYS A 24 0.14 -2.61 -1.52
CA CYS A 24 0.05 -3.00 -0.12
C CYS A 24 -1.39 -3.32 0.31
N PHE A 25 -2.36 -2.46 -0.01
CA PHE A 25 -3.77 -2.73 0.28
C PHE A 25 -4.29 -3.98 -0.43
N SER A 26 -3.88 -4.20 -1.68
CA SER A 26 -4.24 -5.40 -2.44
C SER A 26 -3.71 -6.66 -1.77
N HIS A 27 -2.46 -6.64 -1.30
CA HIS A 27 -1.87 -7.75 -0.56
C HIS A 27 -2.62 -8.06 0.73
N VAL A 28 -2.92 -7.04 1.55
CA VAL A 28 -3.74 -7.19 2.77
C VAL A 28 -5.07 -7.86 2.44
N SER A 29 -5.73 -7.42 1.37
CA SER A 29 -7.04 -7.93 0.98
C SER A 29 -7.00 -9.38 0.51
N ILE A 30 -5.95 -9.75 -0.24
CA ILE A 30 -5.73 -11.15 -0.66
C ILE A 30 -5.48 -12.04 0.57
N SER A 31 -4.69 -11.58 1.54
CA SER A 31 -4.43 -12.31 2.79
C SER A 31 -5.70 -12.46 3.64
N ILE A 32 -6.52 -11.41 3.76
CA ILE A 32 -7.83 -11.48 4.43
C ILE A 32 -8.74 -12.48 3.70
N ASN A 33 -8.79 -12.42 2.37
CA ASN A 33 -9.60 -13.34 1.57
C ASN A 33 -9.25 -14.80 1.84
N ARG A 34 -7.94 -15.13 1.83
CA ARG A 34 -7.44 -16.48 2.16
C ARG A 34 -7.78 -16.87 3.59
N SER A 35 -7.55 -15.96 4.53
CA SER A 35 -7.85 -16.18 5.94
C SER A 35 -9.33 -16.48 6.17
N ILE A 36 -10.25 -15.71 5.58
CA ILE A 36 -11.70 -15.92 5.73
C ILE A 36 -12.15 -17.21 5.05
N ALA A 37 -11.60 -17.54 3.87
CA ALA A 37 -11.92 -18.79 3.17
C ALA A 37 -11.61 -20.03 4.02
N ILE A 38 -10.48 -20.02 4.74
CA ILE A 38 -10.01 -21.14 5.56
C ILE A 38 -10.66 -21.11 6.95
N ASN A 39 -10.78 -19.93 7.56
CA ASN A 39 -11.27 -19.82 8.93
C ASN A 39 -12.81 -19.90 9.03
N LEU A 40 -13.53 -19.38 8.02
CA LEU A 40 -14.98 -19.16 8.03
C LEU A 40 -15.63 -19.50 6.66
N PRO A 41 -15.57 -20.76 6.20
CA PRO A 41 -16.04 -21.14 4.86
C PRO A 41 -17.53 -20.86 4.64
N LEU A 42 -18.38 -20.98 5.68
CA LEU A 42 -19.82 -20.73 5.58
C LEU A 42 -20.18 -19.25 5.38
N SER A 43 -19.29 -18.32 5.77
CA SER A 43 -19.50 -16.88 5.61
C SER A 43 -18.74 -16.30 4.42
N TYR A 44 -17.81 -17.05 3.83
CA TYR A 44 -16.98 -16.60 2.71
C TYR A 44 -17.81 -16.07 1.54
N SER A 45 -18.83 -16.84 1.11
CA SER A 45 -19.68 -16.47 -0.04
C SER A 45 -20.52 -15.21 0.17
N LYS A 46 -20.75 -14.79 1.43
CA LYS A 46 -21.45 -13.55 1.77
C LYS A 46 -20.51 -12.35 1.81
N ILE A 47 -19.27 -12.57 2.24
CA ILE A 47 -18.26 -11.51 2.42
C ILE A 47 -17.57 -11.21 1.09
N PHE A 48 -16.99 -12.23 0.46
CA PHE A 48 -16.27 -12.13 -0.82
C PHE A 48 -17.14 -12.67 -1.96
N SER A 49 -18.06 -11.82 -2.42
CA SER A 49 -18.75 -11.99 -3.70
C SER A 49 -18.08 -11.14 -4.79
N GLU A 50 -18.26 -11.48 -6.07
CA GLU A 50 -17.67 -10.74 -7.19
C GLU A 50 -17.91 -9.23 -7.11
N ARG A 51 -19.16 -8.83 -6.81
CA ARG A 51 -19.55 -7.43 -6.64
C ARG A 51 -18.87 -6.77 -5.44
N ASN A 52 -18.77 -7.46 -4.30
CA ASN A 52 -18.10 -6.93 -3.12
C ASN A 52 -16.61 -6.76 -3.36
N THR A 53 -15.97 -7.73 -4.02
CA THR A 53 -14.54 -7.67 -4.36
C THR A 53 -14.25 -6.50 -5.30
N LEU A 54 -15.09 -6.26 -6.31
CA LEU A 54 -14.96 -5.08 -7.19
C LEU A 54 -15.08 -3.78 -6.39
N VAL A 55 -16.05 -3.67 -5.49
CA VAL A 55 -16.21 -2.50 -4.61
C VAL A 55 -14.99 -2.31 -3.71
N MET A 56 -14.46 -3.39 -3.13
CA MET A 56 -13.25 -3.37 -2.30
C MET A 56 -12.04 -2.85 -3.10
N ILE A 57 -11.83 -3.32 -4.33
CA ILE A 57 -10.75 -2.83 -5.20
C ILE A 57 -10.87 -1.33 -5.40
N VAL A 58 -12.06 -0.82 -5.75
CA VAL A 58 -12.26 0.63 -5.93
C VAL A 58 -11.97 1.40 -4.64
N ILE A 59 -12.38 0.88 -3.48
CA ILE A 59 -12.09 1.50 -2.18
C ILE A 59 -10.59 1.57 -1.93
N TYR A 60 -9.82 0.50 -2.18
CA TYR A 60 -8.37 0.51 -1.97
C TYR A 60 -7.62 1.44 -2.92
N TRP A 61 -8.11 1.59 -4.14
CA TRP A 61 -7.58 2.58 -5.08
C TRP A 61 -7.81 4.01 -4.57
N ILE A 62 -9.02 4.31 -4.11
CA ILE A 62 -9.34 5.63 -3.54
C ILE A 62 -8.49 5.90 -2.29
N LEU A 63 -8.39 4.93 -1.37
CA LEU A 63 -7.60 5.07 -0.14
C LEU A 63 -6.10 5.22 -0.43
N GLY A 64 -5.55 4.43 -1.35
CA GLY A 64 -4.15 4.52 -1.75
C GLY A 64 -3.82 5.89 -2.33
N ILE A 65 -4.64 6.38 -3.27
CA ILE A 65 -4.47 7.72 -3.84
C ILE A 65 -4.65 8.80 -2.77
N ALA A 66 -5.65 8.68 -1.89
CA ALA A 66 -5.90 9.66 -0.84
C ALA A 66 -4.72 9.78 0.13
N ILE A 67 -4.14 8.67 0.58
CA ILE A 67 -2.97 8.66 1.48
C ILE A 67 -1.76 9.29 0.79
N THR A 68 -1.50 8.94 -0.47
CA THR A 68 -0.38 9.51 -1.22
C THR A 68 -0.56 11.02 -1.45
N VAL A 69 -1.76 11.47 -1.82
CA VAL A 69 -2.05 12.90 -2.00
C VAL A 69 -1.97 13.66 -0.67
N TRP A 70 -2.41 13.04 0.44
CA TRP A 70 -2.31 13.61 1.78
C TRP A 70 -0.84 13.83 2.16
N MET A 71 0.02 12.83 1.97
CA MET A 71 1.47 12.93 2.21
C MET A 71 2.13 14.00 1.33
N PHE A 72 1.71 14.10 0.07
CA PHE A 72 2.28 15.06 -0.87
C PHE A 72 1.88 16.52 -0.55
N LYS A 73 0.59 16.77 -0.27
CA LYS A 73 0.06 18.14 -0.11
C LYS A 73 0.19 18.70 1.30
N LEU A 74 0.03 17.89 2.34
CA LEU A 74 -0.05 18.39 3.72
C LEU A 74 1.26 18.26 4.49
N VAL A 75 2.08 17.26 4.14
CA VAL A 75 3.36 16.99 4.80
C VAL A 75 4.55 17.44 3.94
N GLU A 76 4.28 17.91 2.71
CA GLU A 76 5.30 18.34 1.72
C GLU A 76 6.38 17.27 1.43
N CYS A 77 6.04 15.99 1.64
CA CYS A 77 6.94 14.86 1.40
C CYS A 77 6.97 14.48 -0.09
N ALA A 78 7.33 15.41 -0.96
CA ALA A 78 7.51 15.13 -2.39
C ALA A 78 8.73 14.23 -2.62
N GLN A 79 8.60 13.25 -3.49
CA GLN A 79 9.72 12.44 -3.96
C GLN A 79 10.16 12.89 -5.34
N TYR A 80 11.45 13.10 -5.55
CA TYR A 80 12.04 13.43 -6.83
C TYR A 80 13.17 12.46 -7.16
N LEU A 81 13.58 12.41 -8.42
CA LEU A 81 14.73 11.61 -8.85
C LEU A 81 15.99 12.50 -8.87
N PRO A 82 16.96 12.32 -7.96
CA PRO A 82 18.22 13.05 -8.00
C PRO A 82 19.06 12.64 -9.22
N ASP A 83 19.73 13.62 -9.82
CA ASP A 83 20.65 13.37 -10.94
C ASP A 83 21.75 12.38 -10.54
N GLY A 84 22.00 11.38 -11.38
CA GLY A 84 23.02 10.34 -11.13
C GLY A 84 22.58 9.21 -10.20
N THR A 85 21.31 9.17 -9.78
CA THR A 85 20.75 8.07 -8.97
C THR A 85 19.58 7.38 -9.69
N TRP A 86 19.31 6.14 -9.30
CA TRP A 86 18.19 5.32 -9.81
C TRP A 86 17.07 5.15 -8.77
N ILE A 87 17.08 5.98 -7.73
CA ILE A 87 16.16 5.88 -6.60
C ILE A 87 15.48 7.22 -6.34
N TYR A 88 14.17 7.20 -6.11
CA TYR A 88 13.44 8.39 -5.70
C TYR A 88 13.81 8.76 -4.26
N ALA A 89 14.19 10.02 -4.05
CA ALA A 89 14.53 10.56 -2.75
C ALA A 89 13.51 11.62 -2.33
N PHE A 90 13.29 11.75 -1.03
CA PHE A 90 12.44 12.82 -0.50
C PHE A 90 13.12 14.18 -0.70
N LYS A 91 12.36 15.16 -1.19
CA LYS A 91 12.78 16.54 -1.43
C LYS A 91 13.10 17.27 -0.13
N ALA A 92 12.29 17.05 0.90
CA ALA A 92 12.56 17.50 2.25
C ALA A 92 13.17 16.33 3.04
N ALA A 93 14.40 16.50 3.52
CA ALA A 93 15.05 15.58 4.45
C ALA A 93 14.54 15.79 5.88
N THR A 94 13.23 15.85 6.06
CA THR A 94 12.62 15.82 7.40
C THR A 94 12.52 14.37 7.82
N ASP A 95 13.14 14.03 8.96
CA ASP A 95 13.07 12.71 9.58
C ASP A 95 11.63 12.20 9.65
N PHE A 96 10.67 13.10 9.86
CA PHE A 96 9.24 12.82 9.87
C PHE A 96 8.72 12.12 8.60
N CYS A 97 9.12 12.57 7.40
CA CYS A 97 8.67 11.96 6.13
C CYS A 97 9.16 10.52 6.00
N TRP A 98 10.43 10.29 6.37
CA TRP A 98 11.07 8.98 6.31
C TRP A 98 10.46 8.02 7.33
N TYR A 99 10.40 8.41 8.61
CA TYR A 99 9.84 7.57 9.67
C TYR A 99 8.34 7.33 9.45
N GLY A 100 7.58 8.33 9.03
CA GLY A 100 6.15 8.20 8.75
C GLY A 100 5.88 7.23 7.61
N SER A 101 6.60 7.38 6.48
CA SER A 101 6.48 6.46 5.34
C SER A 101 6.88 5.05 5.72
N PHE A 102 8.00 4.89 6.44
CA PHE A 102 8.47 3.58 6.90
C PHE A 102 7.48 2.91 7.84
N ALA A 103 6.94 3.64 8.82
CA ALA A 103 6.00 3.11 9.79
C ALA A 103 4.70 2.62 9.14
N ILE A 104 4.13 3.39 8.21
CA ILE A 104 2.89 3.00 7.50
C ILE A 104 3.14 1.74 6.67
N ASN A 105 4.22 1.71 5.88
CA ASN A 105 4.53 0.58 5.01
C ASN A 105 4.83 -0.69 5.82
N SER A 106 5.60 -0.56 6.90
CA SER A 106 5.90 -1.66 7.82
C SER A 106 4.63 -2.21 8.47
N THR A 107 3.68 -1.34 8.84
CA THR A 107 2.39 -1.74 9.42
C THR A 107 1.60 -2.64 8.47
N TRP A 108 1.50 -2.29 7.17
CA TRP A 108 0.80 -3.12 6.19
C TRP A 108 1.46 -4.48 6.00
N VAL A 109 2.79 -4.52 5.91
CA VAL A 109 3.55 -5.77 5.78
C VAL A 109 3.37 -6.65 7.01
N ALA A 110 3.39 -6.06 8.21
CA ALA A 110 3.15 -6.80 9.45
C ALA A 110 1.75 -7.42 9.48
N ILE A 111 0.72 -6.68 9.06
CA ILE A 111 -0.66 -7.19 8.96
C ILE A 111 -0.73 -8.40 8.00
N VAL A 112 -0.14 -8.28 6.81
CA VAL A 112 -0.08 -9.38 5.83
C VAL A 112 0.62 -10.60 6.44
N ALA A 113 1.78 -10.41 7.06
CA ALA A 113 2.56 -11.49 7.66
C ALA A 113 1.78 -12.22 8.77
N LEU A 114 1.06 -11.49 9.62
CA LEU A 114 0.22 -12.07 10.67
C LEU A 114 -0.97 -12.85 10.10
N LEU A 115 -1.65 -12.29 9.10
CA LEU A 115 -2.79 -12.94 8.45
C LEU A 115 -2.36 -14.23 7.74
N ASP A 116 -1.30 -14.17 6.93
CA ASP A 116 -0.78 -15.34 6.22
C ASP A 116 -0.24 -16.38 7.21
N GLY A 117 0.50 -15.96 8.24
CA GLY A 117 1.02 -16.84 9.28
C GLY A 117 -0.09 -17.58 10.04
N SER A 118 -1.13 -16.86 10.49
CA SER A 118 -2.28 -17.48 11.17
C SER A 118 -3.02 -18.49 10.27
N THR A 119 -3.09 -18.20 8.98
CA THR A 119 -3.74 -19.05 7.98
C THR A 119 -2.94 -20.33 7.76
N MET A 120 -1.61 -20.24 7.64
CA MET A 120 -0.72 -21.39 7.50
C MET A 120 -0.74 -22.30 8.74
N LEU A 121 -0.69 -21.71 9.94
CA LEU A 121 -0.78 -22.46 11.20
C LEU A 121 -2.07 -23.27 11.31
N ARG A 122 -3.21 -22.67 10.93
CA ARG A 122 -4.51 -23.38 10.97
C ARG A 122 -4.56 -24.55 10.00
N ILE A 123 -4.01 -24.41 8.79
CA ILE A 123 -3.93 -25.53 7.84
C ILE A 123 -3.10 -26.67 8.46
N HIS A 124 -1.94 -26.36 9.04
CA HIS A 124 -1.05 -27.37 9.62
C HIS A 124 -1.61 -28.03 10.90
N CYS A 125 -2.48 -27.36 11.65
CA CYS A 125 -3.12 -27.97 12.82
C CYS A 125 -4.40 -28.77 12.46
N THR A 126 -4.98 -28.54 11.28
CA THR A 126 -6.21 -29.22 10.84
C THR A 126 -5.92 -30.48 10.01
N TYR A 127 -4.72 -30.59 9.43
CA TYR A 127 -4.21 -31.75 8.68
C TYR A 127 -3.01 -32.36 9.38
#